data_AF-A0A816VS15-F1
#
_entry.id   AF-A0A816VS15-F1
#
_cell.length_a   1.000
_cell.length_b   1.000
_cell.length_c   1.000
_cell.angle_alpha   90.00
_cell.angle_beta   90.00
_cell.angle_gamma   90.00
#
_symmetry.space_group_name_H-M   'P 1'
#
loop_
_entity.id
_entity.type
_entity.pdbx_description
1 polymer ?
#
loop_
_entity_poly.entity_id
_entity_poly.type
_entity_poly.pdbx_seq_one_letter_code
_entity_poly.pdbx_strand_id
1 'polypeptide(L)'
;MADPSPQSATPSPALQSPTSEPPSPPPPPCSVFPSLKGLNRPKLRVTSEFDSDSLLFFNKVSCKIFDNLAKLKLSFHNNAQREVSQPQVSFTSKYVSVLYDVEEKNAFVKSTVDVSPRLQLRALHNVKAQQGEVAMEANLAEPGYSLELSSPVPIGYPRATLKFPLGEVSVQEKEVEEEEKSKRIVSVNGVLKRQAMNGVCSALYTDEELRLRYAYKDKALSFIPTISLPSNAVSFAFKRQFSPSDKLSYWYNFDSNMWSAVYKRTYGKDYKFKAGYDSDVRLGWASLWVGDEDGKVKTTPMKMKVQFMLQVPQDDIKTSVLMFRVKKRWDL
;
A
#
# COMPACT_ATOMS: atom_id res chain seq x y z
N MET A 1 -76.90 46.49 -75.15
CA MET A 1 -76.41 47.20 -76.35
C MET A 1 -75.23 48.08 -75.92
N ALA A 2 -74.14 47.97 -76.69
CA ALA A 2 -72.96 48.84 -76.75
C ALA A 2 -72.03 48.96 -75.53
N ASP A 3 -71.03 48.08 -75.55
CA ASP A 3 -69.58 48.33 -75.71
C ASP A 3 -68.76 49.24 -74.77
N PRO A 4 -67.46 48.89 -74.58
CA PRO A 4 -66.66 49.15 -73.39
C PRO A 4 -65.45 50.04 -73.72
N SER A 5 -64.63 50.32 -72.71
CA SER A 5 -63.32 50.97 -72.89
C SER A 5 -62.18 49.94 -72.83
N PRO A 6 -61.18 50.00 -73.73
CA PRO A 6 -60.12 48.98 -73.81
C PRO A 6 -58.85 49.34 -73.02
N GLN A 7 -58.12 48.26 -72.72
CA GLN A 7 -56.81 48.17 -72.07
C GLN A 7 -55.63 48.53 -72.99
N SER A 8 -54.47 48.77 -72.38
CA SER A 8 -53.12 48.34 -72.81
C SER A 8 -52.10 48.74 -71.71
N ALA A 9 -50.97 48.08 -71.41
CA ALA A 9 -50.38 46.75 -71.60
C ALA A 9 -49.16 46.64 -70.62
N THR A 10 -48.90 45.44 -70.04
CA THR A 10 -47.67 44.76 -69.45
C THR A 10 -46.36 45.51 -69.04
N PRO A 11 -45.41 44.97 -68.21
CA PRO A 11 -45.06 43.54 -67.97
C PRO A 11 -44.71 43.10 -66.50
N SER A 12 -44.44 41.79 -66.35
CA SER A 12 -44.18 40.95 -65.14
C SER A 12 -42.95 41.33 -64.27
N PRO A 13 -42.83 40.78 -63.03
CA PRO A 13 -41.93 39.63 -62.85
C PRO A 13 -42.28 38.61 -61.72
N ALA A 14 -41.82 37.37 -61.99
CA ALA A 14 -41.12 36.39 -61.14
C ALA A 14 -41.70 35.86 -59.81
N LEU A 15 -41.71 34.52 -59.72
CA LEU A 15 -41.88 33.68 -58.53
C LEU A 15 -40.96 34.10 -57.36
N GLN A 16 -41.52 34.15 -56.15
CA GLN A 16 -40.76 33.96 -54.90
C GLN A 16 -41.42 32.87 -54.04
N SER A 17 -40.59 31.92 -53.64
CA SER A 17 -40.87 30.78 -52.77
C SER A 17 -41.20 31.19 -51.33
N PRO A 18 -41.99 30.39 -50.58
CA PRO A 18 -42.33 30.70 -49.20
C PRO A 18 -41.10 30.54 -48.28
N THR A 19 -40.91 31.56 -47.45
CA THR A 19 -39.87 31.68 -46.42
C THR A 19 -40.05 30.61 -45.34
N SER A 20 -38.97 29.92 -45.01
CA SER A 20 -38.85 28.93 -43.94
C SER A 20 -38.93 29.58 -42.55
N GLU A 21 -39.77 29.02 -41.67
CA GLU A 21 -39.81 29.36 -40.24
C GLU A 21 -38.48 29.02 -39.54
N PRO A 22 -38.06 29.79 -38.51
CA PRO A 22 -36.86 29.50 -37.75
C PRO A 22 -37.05 28.25 -36.85
N PRO A 23 -35.99 27.46 -36.63
CA PRO A 23 -36.08 26.24 -35.82
C PRO A 23 -36.31 26.58 -34.34
N SER A 24 -37.16 25.78 -33.70
CA SER A 24 -37.44 25.85 -32.27
C SER A 24 -36.20 25.56 -31.41
N PRO A 25 -36.04 26.21 -30.25
CA PRO A 25 -34.88 26.00 -29.39
C PRO A 25 -34.87 24.59 -28.80
N PRO A 26 -33.68 24.00 -28.58
CA PRO A 26 -33.56 22.66 -28.02
C PRO A 26 -34.11 22.62 -26.58
N PRO A 27 -34.70 21.49 -26.14
CA PRO A 27 -35.16 21.36 -24.77
C PRO A 27 -33.99 21.46 -23.79
N PRO A 28 -34.19 22.04 -22.60
CA PRO A 28 -33.13 22.18 -21.61
C PRO A 28 -32.64 20.78 -21.19
N PRO A 29 -31.32 20.59 -20.99
CA PRO A 29 -30.80 19.32 -20.52
C PRO A 29 -31.42 18.98 -19.17
N CYS A 30 -32.01 17.79 -19.08
CA CYS A 30 -32.58 17.26 -17.85
C CYS A 30 -31.44 17.00 -16.85
N SER A 31 -31.15 17.99 -16.00
CA SER A 31 -30.17 17.87 -14.93
C SER A 31 -30.79 17.07 -13.78
N VAL A 32 -30.74 15.75 -13.89
CA VAL A 32 -30.91 14.88 -12.72
C VAL A 32 -29.73 15.22 -11.79
N PHE A 33 -30.04 15.64 -10.55
CA PHE A 33 -29.13 16.14 -9.48
C PHE A 33 -28.78 17.65 -9.47
N PRO A 34 -29.68 18.53 -8.96
CA PRO A 34 -29.38 19.96 -8.75
C PRO A 34 -28.50 20.29 -7.53
N SER A 35 -28.06 19.34 -6.71
CA SER A 35 -27.55 19.62 -5.34
C SER A 35 -26.03 19.44 -5.10
N LEU A 36 -25.20 19.22 -6.12
CA LEU A 36 -23.75 19.05 -5.94
C LEU A 36 -22.89 20.25 -6.40
N LYS A 37 -23.48 21.44 -6.58
CA LYS A 37 -22.74 22.65 -7.02
C LYS A 37 -21.83 23.30 -5.94
N GLY A 38 -21.74 22.71 -4.75
CA GLY A 38 -20.90 23.21 -3.65
C GLY A 38 -19.88 22.20 -3.09
N LEU A 39 -19.79 20.97 -3.63
CA LEU A 39 -18.79 20.02 -3.16
C LEU A 39 -17.43 20.40 -3.75
N ASN A 40 -16.52 20.91 -2.90
CA ASN A 40 -15.10 20.99 -3.23
C ASN A 40 -14.66 19.66 -3.85
N ARG A 41 -14.12 19.70 -5.08
CA ARG A 41 -13.68 18.48 -5.79
C ARG A 41 -12.71 17.73 -4.87
N PRO A 42 -12.98 16.44 -4.56
CA PRO A 42 -12.13 15.68 -3.68
C PRO A 42 -10.75 15.53 -4.32
N LYS A 43 -9.69 15.84 -3.57
CA LYS A 43 -8.31 15.76 -4.06
C LYS A 43 -8.00 14.35 -4.55
N LEU A 44 -7.45 14.25 -5.75
CA LEU A 44 -7.22 13.00 -6.43
C LEU A 44 -5.74 12.67 -6.42
N ARG A 45 -5.37 11.48 -5.96
CA ARG A 45 -4.01 10.96 -6.02
C ARG A 45 -3.94 9.85 -7.05
N VAL A 46 -3.06 10.02 -8.03
CA VAL A 46 -2.78 9.02 -9.06
C VAL A 46 -1.34 8.54 -8.90
N THR A 47 -1.14 7.24 -8.94
CA THR A 47 0.18 6.61 -8.94
C THR A 47 0.20 5.58 -10.06
N SER A 48 1.24 5.62 -10.88
CA SER A 48 1.50 4.63 -11.93
C SER A 48 2.92 4.11 -11.75
N GLU A 49 3.09 2.80 -11.79
CA GLU A 49 4.36 2.10 -11.61
C GLU A 49 4.53 1.11 -12.75
N PHE A 50 5.61 1.24 -13.51
CA PHE A 50 5.99 0.28 -14.54
C PHE A 50 7.07 -0.64 -14.00
N ASP A 51 6.94 -1.93 -14.26
CA ASP A 51 7.96 -2.95 -13.98
C ASP A 51 8.36 -3.64 -15.28
N SER A 52 9.66 -3.58 -15.63
CA SER A 52 10.17 -4.20 -16.86
C SER A 52 10.21 -5.72 -16.78
N ASP A 53 10.24 -6.31 -15.59
CA ASP A 53 10.31 -7.76 -15.41
C ASP A 53 8.97 -8.41 -15.77
N SER A 54 7.88 -7.91 -15.19
CA SER A 54 6.53 -8.38 -15.50
C SER A 54 5.94 -7.77 -16.77
N LEU A 55 6.53 -6.70 -17.31
CA LEU A 55 5.97 -5.87 -18.39
C LEU A 55 4.57 -5.33 -18.08
N LEU A 56 4.28 -5.07 -16.80
CA LEU A 56 2.98 -4.58 -16.33
C LEU A 56 3.09 -3.17 -15.75
N PHE A 57 2.04 -2.40 -15.97
CA PHE A 57 1.80 -1.14 -15.28
C PHE A 57 0.84 -1.37 -14.12
N PHE A 58 1.27 -1.05 -12.91
CA PHE A 58 0.42 -0.97 -11.74
C PHE A 58 -0.10 0.45 -11.57
N ASN A 59 -1.42 0.63 -11.62
CA ASN A 59 -2.07 1.91 -11.43
C ASN A 59 -2.87 1.93 -10.14
N LYS A 60 -2.81 3.07 -9.45
CA LYS A 60 -3.58 3.34 -8.24
C LYS A 60 -4.15 4.74 -8.31
N VAL A 61 -5.47 4.84 -8.20
CA VAL A 61 -6.20 6.09 -8.10
C VAL A 61 -6.88 6.13 -6.74
N SER A 62 -6.72 7.19 -5.98
CA SER A 62 -7.40 7.34 -4.70
C SER A 62 -7.86 8.76 -4.44
N CYS A 63 -9.04 8.90 -3.86
CA CYS A 63 -9.60 10.17 -3.44
C CYS A 63 -10.11 10.08 -2.00
N LYS A 64 -10.05 11.19 -1.29
CA LYS A 64 -10.70 11.33 0.02
C LYS A 64 -12.07 11.95 -0.17
N ILE A 65 -13.08 11.36 0.44
CA ILE A 65 -14.48 11.76 0.34
C ILE A 65 -15.02 12.12 1.72
N PHE A 66 -16.14 12.86 1.78
CA PHE A 66 -16.76 13.33 3.02
C PHE A 66 -15.79 14.10 3.94
N ASP A 67 -15.14 15.15 3.43
CA ASP A 67 -14.19 15.96 4.21
C ASP A 67 -13.07 15.18 4.92
N ASN A 68 -12.59 14.12 4.25
CA ASN A 68 -11.57 13.18 4.73
C ASN A 68 -12.06 12.14 5.75
N LEU A 69 -13.37 11.95 5.94
CA LEU A 69 -13.90 10.84 6.76
C LEU A 69 -13.67 9.47 6.12
N ALA A 70 -13.62 9.40 4.79
CA ALA A 70 -13.37 8.16 4.08
C ALA A 70 -12.45 8.35 2.86
N LYS A 71 -11.94 7.24 2.38
CA LYS A 71 -11.05 7.16 1.23
C LYS A 71 -11.55 6.07 0.28
N LEU A 72 -11.72 6.43 -0.97
CA LEU A 72 -11.92 5.48 -2.07
C LEU A 72 -10.59 5.28 -2.80
N LYS A 73 -10.25 4.04 -3.13
CA LYS A 73 -9.03 3.68 -3.84
C LYS A 73 -9.33 2.56 -4.83
N LEU A 74 -9.06 2.84 -6.11
CA LEU A 74 -9.02 1.87 -7.20
C LEU A 74 -7.57 1.50 -7.49
N SER A 75 -7.28 0.22 -7.66
CA SER A 75 -6.00 -0.27 -8.17
C SER A 75 -6.22 -1.33 -9.24
N PHE A 76 -5.36 -1.37 -10.25
CA PHE A 76 -5.41 -2.36 -11.32
C PHE A 76 -4.05 -2.46 -11.99
N HIS A 77 -3.83 -3.58 -12.68
CA HIS A 77 -2.70 -3.80 -13.56
C HIS A 77 -3.14 -3.60 -15.01
N ASN A 78 -2.24 -3.13 -15.88
CA ASN A 78 -2.43 -3.21 -17.32
C ASN A 78 -1.15 -3.62 -18.05
N ASN A 79 -1.28 -4.38 -19.13
CA ASN A 79 -0.17 -4.73 -20.01
C ASN A 79 0.03 -3.71 -21.15
N ALA A 80 0.97 -3.97 -22.05
CA ALA A 80 1.26 -3.15 -23.21
C ALA A 80 0.08 -3.07 -24.20
N GLN A 81 -0.74 -4.11 -24.24
CA GLN A 81 -1.95 -4.22 -25.06
C GLN A 81 -3.16 -3.48 -24.44
N ARG A 82 -2.97 -2.83 -23.28
CA ARG A 82 -4.01 -2.13 -22.50
C ARG A 82 -5.09 -3.05 -21.93
N GLU A 83 -4.81 -4.35 -21.85
CA GLU A 83 -5.67 -5.28 -21.14
C GLU A 83 -5.51 -5.04 -19.64
N VAL A 84 -6.63 -4.99 -18.93
CA VAL A 84 -6.69 -4.69 -17.49
C VAL A 84 -6.80 -6.01 -16.72
N SER A 85 -5.99 -6.15 -15.68
CA SER A 85 -6.05 -7.29 -14.76
C SER A 85 -5.99 -6.86 -13.29
N GLN A 86 -6.41 -7.76 -12.41
CA GLN A 86 -6.54 -7.62 -10.96
C GLN A 86 -7.15 -6.28 -10.51
N PRO A 87 -8.35 -5.91 -10.99
CA PRO A 87 -9.00 -4.68 -10.56
C PRO A 87 -9.48 -4.84 -9.13
N GLN A 88 -9.08 -3.91 -8.27
CA GLN A 88 -9.42 -3.87 -6.86
C GLN A 88 -9.99 -2.51 -6.48
N VAL A 89 -11.14 -2.53 -5.81
CA VAL A 89 -11.81 -1.35 -5.28
C VAL A 89 -11.77 -1.40 -3.77
N SER A 90 -11.31 -0.33 -3.13
CA SER A 90 -11.27 -0.25 -1.67
C SER A 90 -11.91 1.01 -1.16
N PHE A 91 -12.74 0.85 -0.13
CA PHE A 91 -13.33 1.91 0.66
C PHE A 91 -12.76 1.80 2.08
N THR A 92 -12.23 2.89 2.63
CA THR A 92 -11.67 2.90 3.98
C THR A 92 -12.19 4.11 4.73
N SER A 93 -12.85 3.87 5.86
CA SER A 93 -13.30 4.88 6.82
C SER A 93 -12.69 4.63 8.20
N LYS A 94 -13.07 5.40 9.21
CA LYS A 94 -12.62 5.21 10.60
C LYS A 94 -13.01 3.83 11.16
N TYR A 95 -14.25 3.38 10.92
CA TYR A 95 -14.81 2.19 11.56
C TYR A 95 -14.94 1.00 10.62
N VAL A 96 -15.01 1.23 9.31
CA VAL A 96 -15.19 0.16 8.33
C VAL A 96 -14.23 0.35 7.16
N SER A 97 -13.58 -0.73 6.74
CA SER A 97 -12.83 -0.82 5.50
C SER A 97 -13.30 -2.03 4.70
N VAL A 98 -13.52 -1.85 3.41
CA VAL A 98 -13.88 -2.90 2.47
C VAL A 98 -12.87 -2.90 1.34
N LEU A 99 -12.31 -4.06 1.03
CA LEU A 99 -11.49 -4.30 -0.16
C LEU A 99 -12.22 -5.34 -1.01
N TYR A 100 -12.65 -4.92 -2.20
CA TYR A 100 -13.31 -5.78 -3.16
C TYR A 100 -12.34 -6.11 -4.31
N ASP A 101 -12.14 -7.39 -4.55
CA ASP A 101 -11.43 -7.91 -5.69
C ASP A 101 -12.45 -8.28 -6.79
N VAL A 102 -12.36 -7.58 -7.93
CA VAL A 102 -13.34 -7.69 -9.01
C VAL A 102 -13.18 -9.02 -9.76
N GLU A 103 -11.95 -9.51 -9.91
CA GLU A 103 -11.66 -10.77 -10.61
C GLU A 103 -12.10 -11.97 -9.78
N GLU A 104 -11.73 -11.99 -8.50
CA GLU A 104 -12.11 -13.08 -7.61
C GLU A 104 -13.59 -13.04 -7.19
N LYS A 105 -14.27 -11.92 -7.46
CA LYS A 105 -15.62 -11.60 -6.93
C LYS A 105 -15.69 -11.79 -5.43
N ASN A 106 -14.65 -11.32 -4.72
CA ASN A 106 -14.49 -11.49 -3.29
C ASN A 106 -14.38 -10.14 -2.59
N ALA A 107 -14.90 -10.06 -1.35
CA ALA A 107 -14.80 -8.89 -0.50
C ALA A 107 -14.14 -9.24 0.83
N PHE A 108 -13.15 -8.44 1.22
CA PHE A 108 -12.58 -8.42 2.56
C PHE A 108 -13.14 -7.22 3.32
N VAL A 109 -13.87 -7.50 4.40
CA VAL A 109 -14.49 -6.51 5.26
C VAL A 109 -13.73 -6.46 6.58
N LYS A 110 -13.33 -5.27 6.99
CA LYS A 110 -12.75 -4.97 8.31
C LYS A 110 -13.64 -3.97 9.02
N SER A 111 -14.09 -4.29 10.22
CA SER A 111 -14.79 -3.37 11.11
C SER A 111 -13.99 -3.16 12.39
N THR A 112 -14.14 -1.98 12.99
CA THR A 112 -13.55 -1.62 14.27
C THR A 112 -14.53 -0.71 15.00
N VAL A 113 -14.87 -1.08 16.23
CA VAL A 113 -15.85 -0.37 17.07
C VAL A 113 -15.25 -0.17 18.46
N ASP A 114 -15.23 1.07 18.92
CA ASP A 114 -14.82 1.41 20.27
C ASP A 114 -16.06 1.26 21.18
N VAL A 115 -16.09 0.22 22.02
CA VAL A 115 -17.21 -0.04 22.95
C VAL A 115 -17.09 0.83 24.19
N SER A 116 -15.86 1.07 24.65
CA SER A 116 -15.54 2.01 25.72
C SER A 116 -14.16 2.62 25.48
N PRO A 117 -13.74 3.68 26.21
CA PRO A 117 -12.41 4.25 26.07
C PRO A 117 -11.26 3.24 26.26
N ARG A 118 -11.53 2.12 26.93
CA ARG A 118 -10.55 1.06 27.20
C ARG A 118 -10.86 -0.26 26.49
N LEU A 119 -11.90 -0.34 25.67
CA LEU A 119 -12.33 -1.58 25.03
C LEU A 119 -12.65 -1.37 23.55
N GLN A 120 -11.94 -2.06 22.68
CA GLN A 120 -12.14 -2.03 21.23
C GLN A 120 -12.46 -3.42 20.69
N LEU A 121 -13.46 -3.50 19.82
CA LEU A 121 -13.79 -4.70 19.05
C LEU A 121 -13.34 -4.53 17.61
N ARG A 122 -12.78 -5.58 17.03
CA ARG A 122 -12.35 -5.65 15.63
C ARG A 122 -12.93 -6.92 15.01
N ALA A 123 -13.46 -6.82 13.80
CA ALA A 123 -13.85 -7.98 13.02
C ALA A 123 -13.23 -7.90 11.63
N LEU A 124 -12.73 -9.03 11.15
CA LEU A 124 -12.18 -9.24 9.82
C LEU A 124 -12.98 -10.37 9.19
N HIS A 125 -13.41 -10.21 7.95
CA HIS A 125 -14.22 -11.21 7.26
C HIS A 125 -13.92 -11.25 5.76
N ASN A 126 -13.64 -12.44 5.25
CA ASN A 126 -13.54 -12.78 3.85
C ASN A 126 -14.88 -13.41 3.41
N VAL A 127 -15.64 -12.66 2.59
CA VAL A 127 -17.02 -13.01 2.24
C VAL A 127 -17.10 -14.31 1.44
N LYS A 128 -16.20 -14.51 0.46
CA LYS A 128 -16.23 -15.70 -0.41
C LYS A 128 -15.77 -16.95 0.33
N ALA A 129 -14.73 -16.85 1.16
CA ALA A 129 -14.24 -17.97 1.94
C ALA A 129 -15.10 -18.27 3.18
N GLN A 130 -16.04 -17.38 3.53
CA GLN A 130 -16.83 -17.43 4.77
C GLN A 130 -15.96 -17.54 6.04
N GLN A 131 -14.73 -17.05 5.97
CA GLN A 131 -13.75 -17.11 7.06
C GLN A 131 -13.42 -15.71 7.55
N GLY A 132 -13.07 -15.58 8.81
CA GLY A 132 -12.77 -14.30 9.42
C GLY A 132 -12.04 -14.45 10.75
N GLU A 133 -11.86 -13.32 11.42
CA GLU A 133 -11.31 -13.24 12.76
C GLU A 133 -12.05 -12.14 13.52
N VAL A 134 -12.45 -12.42 14.75
CA VAL A 134 -12.99 -11.43 15.67
C VAL A 134 -11.99 -11.26 16.79
N ALA A 135 -11.66 -10.01 17.11
CA ALA A 135 -10.72 -9.67 18.16
C ALA A 135 -11.31 -8.61 19.10
N MET A 136 -10.98 -8.73 20.38
CA MET A 136 -11.31 -7.80 21.44
C MET A 136 -10.03 -7.36 22.12
N GLU A 137 -9.78 -6.05 22.18
CA GLU A 137 -8.60 -5.47 22.83
C GLU A 137 -9.04 -4.59 24.01
N ALA A 138 -8.58 -4.94 25.21
CA ALA A 138 -8.86 -4.24 26.46
C ALA A 138 -7.58 -3.56 27.01
N ASN A 139 -7.61 -2.25 27.19
CA ASN A 139 -6.56 -1.49 27.86
C ASN A 139 -6.70 -1.65 29.39
N LEU A 140 -5.75 -2.35 30.01
CA LEU A 140 -5.82 -2.73 31.42
C LEU A 140 -5.32 -1.61 32.35
N ALA A 141 -4.10 -1.13 32.12
CA ALA A 141 -3.43 -0.16 32.98
C ALA A 141 -2.39 0.66 32.21
N GLU A 142 -2.11 1.86 32.71
CA GLU A 142 -0.95 2.62 32.27
C GLU A 142 0.32 2.18 33.03
N PRO A 143 1.51 2.25 32.41
CA PRO A 143 1.74 2.58 31.01
C PRO A 143 1.51 1.35 30.12
N GLY A 144 0.67 1.44 29.09
CA GLY A 144 0.66 0.52 27.95
C GLY A 144 0.39 -0.97 28.19
N TYR A 145 -0.33 -1.36 29.25
CA TYR A 145 -0.80 -2.74 29.42
C TYR A 145 -2.12 -2.96 28.70
N SER A 146 -2.19 -3.94 27.81
CA SER A 146 -3.44 -4.36 27.17
C SER A 146 -3.54 -5.88 26.99
N LEU A 147 -4.77 -6.38 26.96
CA LEU A 147 -5.08 -7.78 26.68
C LEU A 147 -5.90 -7.85 25.39
N GLU A 148 -5.43 -8.62 24.43
CA GLU A 148 -6.11 -8.89 23.18
C GLU A 148 -6.53 -10.36 23.13
N LEU A 149 -7.82 -10.61 22.92
CA LEU A 149 -8.38 -11.94 22.66
C LEU A 149 -8.87 -11.97 21.22
N SER A 150 -8.32 -12.84 20.39
CA SER A 150 -8.78 -13.03 19.01
C SER A 150 -9.19 -14.47 18.74
N SER A 151 -10.14 -14.66 17.83
CA SER A 151 -10.62 -15.98 17.44
C SER A 151 -10.94 -15.99 15.95
N PRO A 152 -10.49 -17.00 15.21
CA PRO A 152 -10.98 -17.25 13.86
C PRO A 152 -12.49 -17.58 13.90
N VAL A 153 -13.19 -17.23 12.82
CA VAL A 153 -14.62 -17.48 12.59
C VAL A 153 -14.75 -18.18 11.24
N PRO A 154 -15.57 -19.26 11.09
CA PRO A 154 -16.55 -19.76 12.04
C PRO A 154 -15.99 -20.67 13.14
N ILE A 155 -14.88 -21.36 12.90
CA ILE A 155 -14.26 -22.30 13.85
C ILE A 155 -12.75 -22.08 13.83
N GLY A 156 -12.15 -21.98 15.01
CA GLY A 156 -10.70 -21.92 15.17
C GLY A 156 -10.29 -21.72 16.63
N TYR A 157 -9.01 -21.89 16.90
CA TYR A 157 -8.45 -21.78 18.23
C TYR A 157 -8.22 -20.32 18.62
N PRO A 158 -8.72 -19.89 19.80
CA PRO A 158 -8.54 -18.52 20.24
C PRO A 158 -7.06 -18.25 20.56
N ARG A 159 -6.66 -17.01 20.35
CA ARG A 159 -5.35 -16.47 20.68
C ARG A 159 -5.52 -15.39 21.75
N ALA A 160 -4.79 -15.53 22.85
CA ALA A 160 -4.72 -14.52 23.90
C ALA A 160 -3.35 -13.84 23.85
N THR A 161 -3.30 -12.51 23.82
CA THR A 161 -2.07 -11.72 23.77
C THR A 161 -2.07 -10.68 24.87
N LEU A 162 -1.12 -10.76 25.80
CA LEU A 162 -0.85 -9.75 26.81
C LEU A 162 0.26 -8.82 26.29
N LYS A 163 -0.05 -7.54 26.12
CA LYS A 163 0.91 -6.49 25.76
C LYS A 163 1.28 -5.67 26.99
N PHE A 164 2.53 -5.24 27.05
CA PHE A 164 3.10 -4.40 28.12
C PHE A 164 4.15 -3.46 27.50
N PRO A 165 4.60 -2.38 28.19
CA PRO A 165 5.46 -1.32 27.60
C PRO A 165 6.65 -1.77 26.79
N LEU A 166 7.24 -2.89 27.19
CA LEU A 166 8.48 -3.39 26.64
C LEU A 166 8.32 -4.76 25.99
N GLY A 167 7.10 -5.21 25.69
CA GLY A 167 6.92 -6.52 25.11
C GLY A 167 5.49 -6.99 24.98
N GLU A 168 5.35 -8.21 24.47
CA GLU A 168 4.08 -8.91 24.44
C GLU A 168 4.31 -10.41 24.57
N VAL A 169 3.32 -11.13 25.09
CA VAL A 169 3.29 -12.59 25.13
C VAL A 169 1.94 -13.03 24.59
N SER A 170 1.94 -13.93 23.61
CA SER A 170 0.74 -14.52 23.06
C SER A 170 0.73 -16.03 23.20
N VAL A 171 -0.42 -16.55 23.57
CA VAL A 171 -0.69 -17.98 23.72
C VAL A 171 -1.81 -18.35 22.76
N GLN A 172 -1.60 -19.42 21.99
CA GLN A 172 -2.58 -19.93 21.04
C GLN A 172 -2.52 -21.45 21.00
N GLU A 173 -3.68 -22.10 21.05
CA GLU A 173 -3.76 -23.54 20.79
C GLU A 173 -3.58 -23.82 19.30
N LYS A 174 -2.74 -24.80 18.98
CA LYS A 174 -2.55 -25.33 17.62
C LYS A 174 -2.81 -26.83 17.65
N GLU A 175 -3.52 -27.33 16.65
CA GLU A 175 -3.52 -28.76 16.35
C GLU A 175 -2.29 -29.07 15.51
N VAL A 176 -1.49 -30.03 15.98
CA VAL A 176 -0.40 -30.59 15.21
C VAL A 176 -0.84 -31.98 14.75
N GLU A 177 -0.88 -32.17 13.44
CA GLU A 177 -1.11 -33.48 12.83
C GLU A 177 0.21 -34.25 12.85
N GLU A 178 0.33 -35.19 13.80
CA GLU A 178 1.34 -36.25 13.75
C GLU A 178 0.67 -37.55 13.32
N GLU A 179 1.44 -38.39 12.64
CA GLU A 179 1.09 -39.45 11.68
C GLU A 179 -0.15 -40.33 11.95
N GLU A 180 -0.74 -40.37 13.16
CA GLU A 180 -2.03 -41.04 13.44
C GLU A 180 -2.94 -40.36 14.51
N LYS A 181 -2.56 -39.22 15.12
CA LYS A 181 -3.39 -38.51 16.13
C LYS A 181 -3.15 -36.99 16.11
N SER A 182 -4.24 -36.21 16.07
CA SER A 182 -4.17 -34.77 16.31
C SER A 182 -3.86 -34.49 17.78
N LYS A 183 -2.69 -33.91 18.04
CA LYS A 183 -2.30 -33.48 19.39
C LYS A 183 -2.53 -31.98 19.51
N ARG A 184 -3.29 -31.58 20.53
CA ARG A 184 -3.46 -30.17 20.90
C ARG A 184 -2.21 -29.71 21.64
N ILE A 185 -1.51 -28.74 21.06
CA ILE A 185 -0.30 -28.15 21.63
C ILE A 185 -0.56 -26.66 21.84
N VAL A 186 -0.13 -26.16 23.00
CA VAL A 186 -0.18 -24.73 23.30
C VAL A 186 1.08 -24.08 22.76
N SER A 187 0.94 -23.23 21.73
CA SER A 187 2.03 -22.42 21.21
C SER A 187 2.16 -21.13 22.02
N VAL A 188 3.38 -20.79 22.40
CA VAL A 188 3.73 -19.56 23.12
C VAL A 188 4.67 -18.75 22.26
N ASN A 189 4.32 -17.50 21.97
CA ASN A 189 5.16 -16.55 21.28
C ASN A 189 5.31 -15.31 22.14
N GLY A 190 6.44 -14.60 22.05
CA GLY A 190 6.59 -13.37 22.81
C GLY A 190 7.80 -12.56 22.40
N VAL A 191 7.73 -11.27 22.70
CA VAL A 191 8.86 -10.36 22.56
C VAL A 191 9.06 -9.61 23.87
N LEU A 192 10.31 -9.50 24.32
CA LEU A 192 10.71 -8.69 25.46
C LEU A 192 11.85 -7.79 25.04
N LYS A 193 11.78 -6.51 25.41
CA LYS A 193 12.80 -5.49 25.14
C LYS A 193 13.25 -4.89 26.45
N ARG A 194 14.52 -4.50 26.55
CA ARG A 194 15.03 -3.79 27.72
C ARG A 194 16.18 -2.89 27.31
N GLN A 195 16.21 -1.69 27.87
CA GLN A 195 17.38 -0.84 27.78
C GLN A 195 18.52 -1.50 28.55
N ALA A 196 19.68 -1.65 27.92
CA ALA A 196 20.89 -2.17 28.53
C ALA A 196 22.08 -1.38 28.00
N MET A 197 22.86 -0.77 28.90
CA MET A 197 23.94 0.16 28.53
C MET A 197 23.40 1.25 27.57
N ASN A 198 24.11 1.49 26.47
CA ASN A 198 23.77 2.47 25.43
C ASN A 198 22.90 1.88 24.31
N GLY A 199 22.29 0.70 24.51
CA GLY A 199 21.49 0.01 23.51
C GLY A 199 20.25 -0.66 24.06
N VAL A 200 19.56 -1.40 23.20
CA VAL A 200 18.34 -2.14 23.54
C VAL A 200 18.58 -3.62 23.30
N CYS A 201 18.46 -4.44 24.34
CA CYS A 201 18.35 -5.89 24.23
C CYS A 201 16.91 -6.25 23.87
N SER A 202 16.72 -7.19 22.95
CA SER A 202 15.44 -7.74 22.57
C SER A 202 15.53 -9.26 22.52
N ALA A 203 14.61 -9.95 23.15
CA ALA A 203 14.40 -11.38 23.04
C ALA A 203 13.07 -11.61 22.31
N LEU A 204 13.09 -12.30 21.19
CA LEU A 204 11.92 -12.68 20.41
C LEU A 204 11.84 -14.21 20.40
N TYR A 205 10.78 -14.76 20.97
CA TYR A 205 10.49 -16.19 20.92
C TYR A 205 9.31 -16.42 19.98
N THR A 206 9.50 -17.22 18.94
CA THR A 206 8.43 -17.53 17.97
C THR A 206 8.61 -18.94 17.44
N ASP A 207 7.57 -19.77 17.55
CA ASP A 207 7.54 -21.15 17.02
C ASP A 207 8.83 -21.92 17.37
N GLU A 208 9.16 -21.95 18.68
CA GLU A 208 10.33 -22.62 19.26
C GLU A 208 11.70 -22.01 18.95
N GLU A 209 11.77 -20.95 18.16
CA GLU A 209 13.00 -20.20 17.89
C GLU A 209 13.14 -18.98 18.83
N LEU A 210 14.24 -18.89 19.58
CA LEU A 210 14.59 -17.72 20.40
C LEU A 210 15.65 -16.87 19.68
N ARG A 211 15.27 -15.68 19.24
CA ARG A 211 16.17 -14.67 18.66
C ARG A 211 16.54 -13.62 19.69
N LEU A 212 17.82 -13.56 20.05
CA LEU A 212 18.39 -12.52 20.91
C LEU A 212 19.07 -11.48 20.05
N ARG A 213 18.73 -10.21 20.27
CA ARG A 213 19.24 -9.07 19.50
C ARG A 213 19.66 -7.95 20.44
N TYR A 214 20.85 -7.40 20.24
CA TYR A 214 21.25 -6.13 20.86
C TYR A 214 21.24 -5.05 19.79
N ALA A 215 20.69 -3.87 20.08
CA ALA A 215 20.65 -2.76 19.15
C ALA A 215 21.33 -1.54 19.77
N TYR A 216 22.58 -1.30 19.39
CA TYR A 216 23.30 -0.06 19.69
C TYR A 216 23.10 0.96 18.57
N LYS A 217 22.89 2.22 18.93
CA LYS A 217 22.79 3.31 17.97
C LYS A 217 23.23 4.64 18.57
N ASP A 218 24.12 5.32 17.88
CA ASP A 218 24.49 6.72 18.13
C ASP A 218 24.22 7.60 16.89
N LYS A 219 24.80 8.81 16.85
CA LYS A 219 24.63 9.76 15.74
C LYS A 219 25.22 9.26 14.42
N ALA A 220 26.34 8.54 14.47
CA ALA A 220 27.11 8.14 13.30
C ALA A 220 27.01 6.64 12.99
N LEU A 221 26.65 5.80 13.97
CA LEU A 221 26.78 4.36 13.89
C LEU A 221 25.54 3.65 14.46
N SER A 222 25.19 2.52 13.88
CA SER A 222 24.28 1.55 14.49
C SER A 222 24.89 0.16 14.32
N PHE A 223 24.90 -0.62 15.38
CA PHE A 223 25.41 -1.99 15.36
C PHE A 223 24.40 -2.90 16.06
N ILE A 224 24.01 -3.96 15.36
CA ILE A 224 22.88 -4.81 15.72
C ILE A 224 23.27 -6.28 15.57
N PRO A 225 24.02 -6.86 16.53
CA PRO A 225 24.27 -8.30 16.54
C PRO A 225 23.00 -9.06 16.94
N THR A 226 22.84 -10.24 16.34
CA THR A 226 21.70 -11.14 16.57
C THR A 226 22.21 -12.58 16.64
N ILE A 227 21.67 -13.37 17.56
CA ILE A 227 21.84 -14.82 17.63
C ILE A 227 20.47 -15.50 17.70
N SER A 228 20.28 -16.56 16.92
CA SER A 228 19.10 -17.42 16.96
C SER A 228 19.43 -18.71 17.71
N LEU A 229 18.53 -19.17 18.57
CA LEU A 229 18.60 -20.43 19.31
C LEU A 229 17.38 -21.29 18.94
N PRO A 230 17.51 -22.63 18.84
CA PRO A 230 18.71 -23.42 19.18
C PRO A 230 19.75 -23.53 18.05
N SER A 231 19.51 -22.96 16.87
CA SER A 231 20.41 -23.06 15.71
C SER A 231 21.81 -22.50 15.96
N ASN A 232 21.98 -21.64 16.96
CA ASN A 232 23.19 -20.85 17.23
C ASN A 232 23.59 -19.93 16.06
N ALA A 233 22.66 -19.61 15.16
CA ALA A 233 22.95 -18.81 13.99
C ALA A 233 23.25 -17.36 14.36
N VAL A 234 24.41 -16.87 13.96
CA VAL A 234 24.86 -15.51 14.29
C VAL A 234 24.77 -14.60 13.07
N SER A 235 24.31 -13.38 13.27
CA SER A 235 24.36 -12.32 12.25
C SER A 235 24.57 -10.96 12.87
N PHE A 236 24.96 -9.98 12.06
CA PHE A 236 24.95 -8.58 12.49
C PHE A 236 24.47 -7.65 11.38
N ALA A 237 23.77 -6.59 11.78
CA ALA A 237 23.53 -5.44 10.92
C ALA A 237 24.35 -4.25 11.42
N PHE A 238 24.98 -3.55 10.50
CA PHE A 238 25.78 -2.37 10.74
C PHE A 238 25.31 -1.21 9.87
N LYS A 239 25.27 0.00 10.42
CA LYS A 239 25.03 1.23 9.66
C LYS A 239 26.05 2.28 10.05
N ARG A 240 26.70 2.90 9.08
CA ARG A 240 27.61 4.03 9.27
C ARG A 240 27.14 5.21 8.46
N GLN A 241 27.02 6.35 9.13
CA GLN A 241 26.84 7.64 8.52
C GLN A 241 28.22 8.31 8.42
N PHE A 242 28.67 8.58 7.18
CA PHE A 242 29.96 9.25 6.92
C PHE A 242 29.81 10.77 6.89
N SER A 243 28.63 11.24 6.47
CA SER A 243 28.27 12.65 6.39
C SER A 243 26.74 12.79 6.60
N PRO A 244 26.21 14.02 6.73
CA PRO A 244 24.75 14.23 6.74
C PRO A 244 24.03 13.62 5.53
N SER A 245 24.69 13.54 4.37
CA SER A 245 24.14 13.00 3.13
C SER A 245 24.40 11.52 2.90
N ASP A 246 25.48 10.97 3.46
CA ASP A 246 26.03 9.66 3.09
C ASP A 246 25.89 8.62 4.21
N LYS A 247 25.33 7.46 3.84
CA LYS A 247 25.11 6.34 4.75
C LYS A 247 25.36 5.00 4.06
N LEU A 248 26.17 4.17 4.71
CA LEU A 248 26.33 2.75 4.36
C LEU A 248 25.55 1.91 5.38
N SER A 249 24.85 0.90 4.88
CA SER A 249 24.27 -0.18 5.66
C SER A 249 24.90 -1.50 5.19
N TYR A 250 25.24 -2.36 6.12
CA TYR A 250 25.79 -3.68 5.87
C TYR A 250 25.07 -4.69 6.75
N TRP A 251 24.85 -5.90 6.24
CA TRP A 251 24.34 -7.02 7.00
C TRP A 251 25.13 -8.27 6.61
N TYR A 252 25.41 -9.12 7.59
CA TYR A 252 26.15 -10.36 7.40
C TYR A 252 25.61 -11.45 8.30
N ASN A 253 25.49 -12.66 7.76
CA ASN A 253 25.13 -13.88 8.46
C ASN A 253 26.34 -14.83 8.43
N PHE A 254 26.80 -15.24 9.61
CA PHE A 254 28.00 -16.07 9.76
C PHE A 254 27.77 -17.53 9.32
N ASP A 255 26.55 -18.03 9.40
CA ASP A 255 26.25 -19.43 9.07
C ASP A 255 26.14 -19.61 7.55
N SER A 256 25.36 -18.76 6.90
CA SER A 256 25.13 -18.86 5.45
C SER A 256 26.18 -18.13 4.62
N ASN A 257 27.09 -17.38 5.25
CA ASN A 257 28.02 -16.45 4.60
C ASN A 257 27.32 -15.39 3.73
N MET A 258 26.01 -15.20 3.92
CA MET A 258 25.23 -14.23 3.15
C MET A 258 25.40 -12.83 3.71
N TRP A 259 25.46 -11.86 2.81
CA TRP A 259 25.66 -10.46 3.13
C TRP A 259 24.94 -9.53 2.17
N SER A 260 24.60 -8.36 2.67
CA SER A 260 24.09 -7.28 1.83
C SER A 260 24.72 -5.96 2.22
N ALA A 261 24.95 -5.11 1.22
CA ALA A 261 25.48 -3.77 1.41
C ALA A 261 24.59 -2.77 0.67
N VAL A 262 24.25 -1.66 1.32
CA VAL A 262 23.45 -0.58 0.74
C VAL A 262 24.07 0.75 1.06
N TYR A 263 24.50 1.46 0.02
CA TYR A 263 24.89 2.85 0.08
C TYR A 263 23.70 3.76 -0.24
N LYS A 264 23.54 4.83 0.53
CA LYS A 264 22.56 5.89 0.32
C LYS A 264 23.29 7.22 0.32
N ARG A 265 23.03 8.04 -0.70
CA ARG A 265 23.41 9.44 -0.75
C ARG A 265 22.21 10.34 -1.02
N THR A 266 22.08 11.40 -0.25
CA THR A 266 21.03 12.41 -0.43
C THR A 266 21.66 13.69 -0.95
N TYR A 267 21.17 14.22 -2.07
CA TYR A 267 21.65 15.46 -2.68
C TYR A 267 20.57 16.54 -2.53
N GLY A 268 20.79 17.47 -1.61
CA GLY A 268 19.78 18.47 -1.26
C GLY A 268 18.50 17.83 -0.73
N LYS A 269 17.34 18.40 -1.08
CA LYS A 269 16.01 17.90 -0.69
C LYS A 269 15.38 17.00 -1.75
N ASP A 270 15.75 17.20 -3.01
CA ASP A 270 15.00 16.66 -4.14
C ASP A 270 15.57 15.38 -4.72
N TYR A 271 16.78 14.98 -4.34
CA TYR A 271 17.44 13.83 -4.96
C TYR A 271 18.00 12.87 -3.93
N LYS A 272 17.75 11.59 -4.15
CA LYS A 272 18.36 10.53 -3.34
C LYS A 272 18.75 9.36 -4.22
N PHE A 273 20.04 9.08 -4.18
CA PHE A 273 20.62 7.91 -4.78
C PHE A 273 20.76 6.80 -3.73
N LYS A 274 20.45 5.58 -4.14
CA LYS A 274 20.80 4.38 -3.38
C LYS A 274 21.37 3.36 -4.33
N ALA A 275 22.41 2.67 -3.91
CA ALA A 275 22.89 1.47 -4.58
C ALA A 275 23.08 0.38 -3.55
N GLY A 276 22.83 -0.87 -3.92
CA GLY A 276 23.06 -1.99 -3.04
C GLY A 276 23.31 -3.28 -3.78
N TYR A 277 23.80 -4.24 -3.03
CA TYR A 277 23.98 -5.62 -3.44
C TYR A 277 23.47 -6.52 -2.33
N ASP A 278 22.81 -7.60 -2.71
CA ASP A 278 22.35 -8.65 -1.83
C ASP A 278 22.90 -9.98 -2.35
N SER A 279 23.73 -10.66 -1.55
CA SER A 279 24.35 -11.92 -1.96
C SER A 279 23.39 -13.09 -1.93
N ASP A 280 22.27 -12.99 -1.19
CA ASP A 280 21.28 -14.06 -1.07
C ASP A 280 20.59 -14.29 -2.41
N VAL A 281 20.14 -13.19 -3.00
CA VAL A 281 19.48 -13.18 -4.32
C VAL A 281 20.42 -12.76 -5.47
N ARG A 282 21.70 -12.50 -5.17
CA ARG A 282 22.74 -12.06 -6.12
C ARG A 282 22.31 -10.88 -6.99
N LEU A 283 21.66 -9.91 -6.36
CA LEU A 283 21.03 -8.79 -7.03
C LEU A 283 21.77 -7.49 -6.69
N GLY A 284 22.41 -6.89 -7.70
CA GLY A 284 22.84 -5.51 -7.65
C GLY A 284 21.67 -4.59 -8.01
N TRP A 285 21.51 -3.47 -7.32
CA TRP A 285 20.48 -2.50 -7.69
C TRP A 285 20.93 -1.08 -7.41
N ALA A 286 20.40 -0.15 -8.20
CA ALA A 286 20.54 1.28 -8.01
C ALA A 286 19.17 1.95 -8.12
N SER A 287 18.89 2.95 -7.31
CA SER A 287 17.65 3.72 -7.42
C SER A 287 17.94 5.20 -7.26
N LEU A 288 17.30 5.99 -8.12
CA LEU A 288 17.26 7.43 -8.06
C LEU A 288 15.82 7.86 -7.71
N TRP A 289 15.70 8.57 -6.60
CA TRP A 289 14.48 9.25 -6.21
C TRP A 289 14.59 10.72 -6.58
N VAL A 290 13.51 11.26 -7.16
CA VAL A 290 13.37 12.65 -7.56
C VAL A 290 12.11 13.24 -6.94
N GLY A 291 12.27 14.40 -6.29
CA GLY A 291 11.24 15.18 -5.60
C GLY A 291 11.43 15.21 -4.08
N ASP A 292 11.10 16.35 -3.47
CA ASP A 292 11.15 16.59 -2.03
C ASP A 292 10.43 15.48 -1.23
N GLU A 293 11.19 14.73 -0.41
CA GLU A 293 10.66 13.65 0.42
C GLU A 293 9.72 14.18 1.52
N ASP A 294 10.10 15.30 2.14
CA ASP A 294 9.42 15.94 3.27
C ASP A 294 8.36 16.95 2.81
N GLY A 295 8.34 17.26 1.51
CA GLY A 295 7.38 18.15 0.89
C GLY A 295 5.93 17.77 1.21
N LYS A 296 5.21 18.69 1.86
CA LYS A 296 3.76 18.57 2.08
C LYS A 296 3.07 18.41 0.73
N VAL A 297 1.97 17.65 0.69
CA VAL A 297 1.18 17.35 -0.53
C VAL A 297 0.81 18.61 -1.35
N LYS A 298 0.79 19.80 -0.72
CA LYS A 298 0.51 21.08 -1.40
C LYS A 298 1.70 21.71 -2.13
N THR A 299 2.95 21.38 -1.80
CA THR A 299 4.15 22.06 -2.33
C THR A 299 4.92 21.25 -3.37
N THR A 300 4.71 19.93 -3.43
CA THR A 300 5.43 19.05 -4.36
C THR A 300 4.44 18.09 -5.03
N PRO A 301 3.73 18.53 -6.09
CA PRO A 301 2.65 17.75 -6.71
C PRO A 301 3.15 16.51 -7.46
N MET A 302 4.46 16.42 -7.74
CA MET A 302 5.05 15.34 -8.53
C MET A 302 6.22 14.69 -7.77
N LYS A 303 6.18 13.36 -7.63
CA LYS A 303 7.31 12.57 -7.13
C LYS A 303 7.59 11.41 -8.08
N MET A 304 8.86 11.10 -8.30
CA MET A 304 9.28 10.00 -9.17
C MET A 304 10.37 9.17 -8.51
N LYS A 305 10.27 7.85 -8.65
CA LYS A 305 11.34 6.91 -8.34
C LYS A 305 11.67 6.14 -9.61
N VAL A 306 12.94 6.15 -9.98
CA VAL A 306 13.50 5.26 -11.00
C VAL A 306 14.43 4.28 -10.29
N GLN A 307 14.28 3.00 -10.56
CA GLN A 307 15.10 1.94 -9.99
C GLN A 307 15.61 1.06 -11.13
N PHE A 308 16.91 0.80 -11.15
CA PHE A 308 17.58 -0.16 -12.02
C PHE A 308 18.05 -1.33 -11.15
N MET A 309 17.89 -2.56 -11.64
CA MET A 309 18.26 -3.77 -10.93
C MET A 309 19.00 -4.67 -11.91
N LEU A 310 20.19 -5.12 -11.56
CA LEU A 310 21.00 -6.05 -12.33
C LEU A 310 21.09 -7.37 -11.55
N GLN A 311 20.45 -8.40 -12.07
CA GLN A 311 20.51 -9.75 -11.51
C GLN A 311 21.56 -10.55 -12.27
N VAL A 312 22.49 -11.17 -11.54
CA VAL A 312 23.57 -11.97 -12.14
C VAL A 312 23.48 -13.41 -11.60
N PRO A 313 23.06 -14.38 -12.44
CA PRO A 313 23.01 -15.79 -12.05
C PRO A 313 24.38 -16.37 -11.71
N GLN A 314 24.41 -17.38 -10.84
CA GLN A 314 25.64 -18.01 -10.34
C GLN A 314 26.44 -18.72 -11.43
N ASP A 315 25.74 -19.44 -12.29
CA ASP A 315 26.35 -20.43 -13.19
C ASP A 315 26.64 -19.86 -14.58
N ASP A 316 26.01 -18.75 -14.96
CA ASP A 316 26.24 -18.11 -16.25
C ASP A 316 26.03 -16.59 -16.21
N ILE A 317 27.14 -15.85 -16.21
CA ILE A 317 27.13 -14.39 -16.29
C ILE A 317 26.45 -13.87 -17.57
N LYS A 318 26.41 -14.67 -18.64
CA LYS A 318 25.75 -14.29 -19.91
C LYS A 318 24.24 -14.23 -19.77
N THR A 319 23.67 -14.85 -18.73
CA THR A 319 22.23 -14.80 -18.43
C THR A 319 21.86 -13.66 -17.49
N SER A 320 22.75 -12.67 -17.29
CA SER A 320 22.43 -11.50 -16.47
C SER A 320 21.24 -10.71 -17.04
N VAL A 321 20.30 -10.33 -16.17
CA VAL A 321 19.11 -9.58 -16.54
C VAL A 321 19.18 -8.17 -15.95
N LEU A 322 19.00 -7.16 -16.80
CA LEU A 322 18.79 -5.78 -16.38
C LEU A 322 17.30 -5.48 -16.35
N MET A 323 16.79 -5.18 -15.16
CA MET A 323 15.43 -4.74 -14.93
C MET A 323 15.41 -3.26 -14.55
N PHE A 324 14.32 -2.57 -14.87
CA PHE A 324 14.06 -1.24 -14.39
C PHE A 324 12.60 -1.06 -13.99
N ARG A 325 12.40 -0.25 -12.95
CA ARG A 325 11.09 0.06 -12.40
C ARG A 325 10.95 1.56 -12.26
N VAL A 326 9.87 2.11 -12.82
CA VAL A 326 9.59 3.55 -12.77
C VAL A 326 8.27 3.76 -12.06
N LYS A 327 8.30 4.47 -10.93
CA LYS A 327 7.10 4.82 -10.15
C LYS A 327 6.90 6.32 -10.18
N LYS A 328 5.74 6.76 -10.68
CA LYS A 328 5.34 8.16 -10.73
C LYS A 328 4.11 8.39 -9.87
N ARG A 329 4.12 9.46 -9.09
CA ARG A 329 2.98 9.90 -8.28
C ARG A 329 2.62 11.35 -8.62
N TRP A 330 1.32 11.57 -8.75
CA TRP A 330 0.69 12.85 -9.01
C TRP A 330 -0.40 13.08 -7.95
N ASP A 331 -0.35 14.25 -7.30
CA ASP A 331 -1.42 14.73 -6.44
C ASP A 331 -2.12 15.90 -7.18
N LEU A 332 -3.39 15.72 -7.54
CA LEU A 332 -4.25 16.61 -8.35
C LEU A 332 -5.31 17.31 -7.49
#